data_AF-A0AAV7Q6B6-F1
#
_entry.id   AF-A0AAV7Q6B6-F1
#
_cell.length_a   1.000
_cell.length_b   1.000
_cell.length_c   1.000
_cell.angle_alpha   90.00
_cell.angle_beta   90.00
_cell.angle_gamma   90.00
#
_symmetry.space_group_name_H-M   'P 1'
#
loop_
_entity.id
_entity.type
_entity.pdbx_description
1 polymer ?
#
loop_
_entity_poly.entity_id
_entity_poly.type
_entity_poly.pdbx_seq_one_letter_code
_entity_poly.pdbx_strand_id
1 'polypeptide(L)'
;MSEEDYADLLKDVPLRQLTEEEGEVLEAELTEEELLEALQGIQSGKAPGPNGLPIEMYKELASVVVRPILDMLKNHMIEEDYWMIKYPQQ
;
A
#
# COMPACT_ATOMS: atom_id res chain seq x y z
N MET A 1 -5.54 -2.58 -26.41
CA MET A 1 -4.15 -2.55 -25.92
C MET A 1 -3.91 -3.87 -25.24
N SER A 2 -2.96 -4.67 -25.74
CA SER A 2 -2.53 -5.95 -25.16
C SER A 2 -1.45 -5.72 -24.09
N GLU A 3 -1.13 -6.74 -23.30
CA GLU A 3 0.02 -6.70 -22.36
C GLU A 3 1.36 -6.45 -23.08
N GLU A 4 1.51 -7.00 -24.29
CA GLU A 4 2.67 -6.78 -25.15
C GLU A 4 2.86 -5.29 -25.50
N ASP A 5 1.76 -4.55 -25.68
CA ASP A 5 1.80 -3.11 -25.94
C ASP A 5 2.38 -2.32 -24.75
N TYR A 6 2.22 -2.79 -23.50
CA TYR A 6 2.77 -2.12 -22.31
C TYR A 6 4.27 -2.40 -22.12
N ALA A 7 4.70 -3.64 -22.38
CA ALA A 7 6.11 -4.00 -22.32
C ALA A 7 6.93 -3.20 -23.34
N ASP A 8 6.37 -3.00 -24.54
CA ASP A 8 6.99 -2.19 -25.60
C ASP A 8 7.11 -0.70 -25.24
N LEU A 9 6.19 -0.16 -24.44
CA LEU A 9 6.23 1.24 -23.97
C LEU A 9 7.31 1.46 -22.90
N LEU A 10 7.63 0.44 -22.10
CA LEU A 10 8.55 0.55 -20.98
C LEU A 10 9.99 0.11 -21.31
N LYS A 11 10.22 -0.53 -22.46
CA LYS A 11 11.53 -1.10 -22.84
C LYS A 11 12.69 -0.11 -22.82
N ASP A 12 12.42 1.15 -23.11
CA ASP A 12 13.43 2.22 -23.20
C ASP A 12 13.41 3.15 -21.98
N VAL A 13 12.55 2.88 -20.99
CA VAL A 13 12.48 3.65 -19.75
C VAL A 13 13.49 3.04 -18.76
N PRO A 14 14.53 3.78 -18.32
CA PRO A 14 15.46 3.29 -17.32
C PRO A 14 14.76 3.20 -15.96
N LEU A 15 14.15 2.05 -15.67
CA LEU A 15 13.51 1.78 -14.39
C LEU A 15 14.55 1.31 -13.38
N ARG A 16 14.63 2.03 -12.26
CA ARG A 16 15.45 1.63 -11.11
C ARG A 16 14.98 0.25 -10.62
N GLN A 17 15.89 -0.70 -10.55
CA GLN A 17 15.63 -1.99 -9.92
C GLN A 17 15.79 -1.85 -8.41
N LEU A 18 14.97 -2.56 -7.65
CA LEU A 18 15.12 -2.65 -6.20
C LEU A 18 16.44 -3.36 -5.87
N THR A 19 17.12 -2.90 -4.83
CA THR A 19 18.18 -3.70 -4.20
C THR A 19 17.54 -4.82 -3.38
N GLU A 20 18.33 -5.84 -3.04
CA GLU A 20 17.88 -6.94 -2.17
C GLU A 20 17.39 -6.42 -0.81
N GLU A 21 18.12 -5.47 -0.21
CA GLU A 21 17.74 -4.79 1.03
C GLU A 21 16.40 -4.05 0.92
N GLU A 22 16.15 -3.34 -0.19
CA GLU A 22 14.87 -2.67 -0.41
C GLU A 22 13.73 -3.68 -0.60
N GLY A 23 14.02 -4.83 -1.22
CA GLY A 23 13.08 -5.94 -1.32
C GLY A 23 12.71 -6.49 0.06
N GLU A 24 13.70 -6.77 0.90
CA GLU A 24 13.48 -7.26 2.27
C GLU A 24 12.66 -6.29 3.11
N VAL A 25 12.89 -4.98 2.99
CA VAL A 25 12.08 -3.96 3.68
C VAL A 25 10.64 -3.95 3.20
N LEU A 26 10.42 -4.10 1.88
CA LEU A 26 9.07 -4.13 1.30
C LEU A 26 8.29 -5.41 1.63
N GLU A 27 8.99 -6.52 1.87
CA GLU A 27 8.43 -7.81 2.28
C GLU A 27 8.21 -7.91 3.81
N ALA A 28 8.77 -6.98 4.59
CA ALA A 28 8.60 -6.96 6.03
C ALA A 28 7.15 -6.64 6.44
N GLU A 29 6.78 -7.04 7.66
CA GLU A 29 5.46 -6.69 8.21
C GLU A 29 5.31 -5.18 8.40
N LEU A 30 4.20 -4.62 7.93
CA LEU A 30 3.81 -3.24 8.22
C LEU A 30 3.71 -2.99 9.73
N THR A 31 4.25 -1.85 10.17
CA THR A 31 4.27 -1.39 11.56
C THR A 31 3.30 -0.22 11.80
N GLU A 32 2.99 0.04 13.07
CA GLU A 32 2.16 1.21 13.44
C GLU A 32 2.93 2.52 13.21
N GLU A 33 4.23 2.51 13.43
CA GLU A 33 5.15 3.63 13.23
C GLU A 33 5.17 4.06 11.76
N GLU A 34 5.37 3.13 10.83
CA GLU A 34 5.34 3.41 9.39
C GLU A 34 3.99 3.98 8.95
N LEU A 35 2.89 3.41 9.46
CA LEU A 35 1.54 3.88 9.14
C LEU A 35 1.29 5.29 9.70
N LEU A 36 1.75 5.57 10.91
CA LEU A 36 1.65 6.89 11.52
C LEU A 36 2.47 7.92 10.75
N GLU A 37 3.72 7.60 10.40
CA GLU A 37 4.59 8.47 9.60
C GLU A 37 3.96 8.77 8.23
N ALA A 38 3.47 7.73 7.54
CA ALA A 38 2.78 7.87 6.28
C ALA A 38 1.54 8.77 6.42
N LEU A 39 0.70 8.54 7.44
CA LEU A 39 -0.50 9.32 7.70
C LEU A 39 -0.19 10.81 7.93
N GLN A 40 0.83 11.11 8.71
CA GLN A 40 1.27 12.49 8.97
C GLN A 40 1.84 13.17 7.72
N GLY A 41 2.53 12.39 6.87
CA GLY A 41 3.11 12.85 5.61
C GLY A 41 2.09 13.18 4.51
N ILE A 42 0.84 12.72 4.62
CA ILE A 42 -0.19 13.03 3.60
C ILE A 42 -0.49 14.54 3.61
N GLN A 43 -0.40 15.18 2.45
CA GLN A 43 -0.68 16.61 2.32
C GLN A 43 -2.14 16.96 2.66
N SER A 44 -2.31 17.96 3.53
CA SER A 44 -3.59 18.56 3.94
C SER A 44 -4.21 19.46 2.86
N GLY A 45 -5.53 19.69 2.95
CA GLY A 45 -6.28 20.55 2.05
C GLY A 45 -6.68 19.90 0.71
N LYS A 46 -6.50 18.58 0.57
CA LYS A 46 -7.03 17.82 -0.57
C LYS A 46 -8.54 17.61 -0.40
N ALA A 47 -9.26 17.57 -1.53
CA ALA A 47 -10.69 17.27 -1.53
C ALA A 47 -10.93 15.88 -0.91
N PRO A 48 -11.97 15.72 -0.06
CA PRO A 48 -12.35 14.42 0.49
C PRO A 48 -12.62 13.39 -0.61
N GLY A 49 -12.33 12.13 -0.30
CA GLY A 49 -12.69 11.01 -1.17
C GLY A 49 -14.21 10.76 -1.21
N PRO A 50 -14.65 9.66 -1.83
CA PRO A 50 -16.08 9.29 -1.91
C PRO A 50 -16.78 9.14 -0.56
N ASN A 51 -16.03 8.95 0.53
CA ASN A 51 -16.55 8.87 1.89
C ASN A 51 -16.84 10.25 2.53
N GLY A 52 -16.43 11.36 1.89
CA GLY A 52 -16.63 12.71 2.40
C GLY A 52 -15.74 13.10 3.59
N LEU A 53 -14.83 12.22 4.03
CA LEU A 53 -13.96 12.48 5.18
C LEU A 53 -12.63 13.13 4.73
N PRO A 54 -12.27 14.30 5.28
CA PRO A 54 -11.00 14.95 4.98
C PRO A 54 -9.84 14.25 5.68
N ILE A 55 -8.61 14.38 5.14
CA ILE A 55 -7.43 13.71 5.71
C ILE A 55 -7.10 14.20 7.14
N GLU A 56 -7.42 15.46 7.42
CA GLU A 56 -7.26 16.10 8.72
C GLU A 56 -7.97 15.31 9.81
N MET A 57 -9.14 14.75 9.53
CA MET A 57 -9.86 13.92 10.50
C MET A 57 -9.06 12.68 10.90
N TYR A 58 -8.41 12.02 9.93
CA TYR A 58 -7.59 10.84 10.20
C TYR A 58 -6.34 11.21 10.99
N LYS A 59 -5.72 12.37 10.71
CA LYS A 59 -4.56 12.87 11.46
C LYS A 59 -4.90 13.19 12.91
N GLU A 60 -6.01 13.90 13.15
CA GLU A 60 -6.46 14.25 14.50
C GLU A 60 -6.87 13.01 15.30
N LEU A 61 -7.39 11.97 14.64
CA LEU A 61 -7.81 10.71 15.27
C LEU A 61 -6.75 9.60 15.16
N ALA A 62 -5.49 9.92 14.81
CA ALA A 62 -4.44 8.94 14.55
C ALA A 62 -4.28 7.92 15.69
N SER A 63 -4.37 8.36 16.95
CA SER A 63 -4.28 7.49 18.13
C SER A 63 -5.37 6.42 18.22
N VAL A 64 -6.48 6.58 17.50
CA VAL A 64 -7.62 5.66 17.47
C VAL A 64 -7.69 4.90 16.14
N VAL A 65 -7.30 5.53 15.02
CA VAL A 65 -7.49 4.93 13.68
C VAL A 65 -6.30 4.14 13.16
N VAL A 66 -5.07 4.42 13.63
CA VAL A 66 -3.86 3.73 13.13
C VAL A 66 -3.97 2.23 13.35
N ARG A 67 -4.29 1.78 14.56
CA ARG A 67 -4.38 0.35 14.85
C ARG A 67 -5.46 -0.38 14.03
N PRO A 68 -6.73 0.09 13.98
CA PRO A 68 -7.75 -0.52 13.14
C PRO A 68 -7.40 -0.56 11.65
N ILE A 69 -6.75 0.48 11.12
CA ILE A 69 -6.30 0.51 9.72
C ILE A 69 -5.21 -0.54 9.50
N LEU A 70 -4.24 -0.64 10.41
CA LEU A 70 -3.18 -1.64 10.32
C LEU A 70 -3.74 -3.06 10.34
N ASP A 71 -4.64 -3.36 11.28
CA ASP A 71 -5.28 -4.68 11.38
C ASP A 71 -6.08 -5.01 10.10
N MET A 72 -6.79 -4.02 9.53
CA MET A 72 -7.51 -4.18 8.26
C MET A 72 -6.55 -4.51 7.11
N LEU A 73 -5.42 -3.80 6.99
CA LEU A 73 -4.42 -4.03 5.95
C LEU A 73 -3.78 -5.42 6.10
N LYS A 74 -3.37 -5.80 7.31
CA LYS A 74 -2.78 -7.12 7.58
C LYS A 74 -3.75 -8.26 7.26
N ASN A 75 -5.01 -8.13 7.64
CA ASN A 75 -6.02 -9.16 7.33
C ASN A 75 -6.22 -9.33 5.82
N HIS A 76 -6.24 -8.24 5.06
CA HIS A 76 -6.37 -8.30 3.60
C HIS A 76 -5.16 -8.98 2.94
N MET A 77 -3.94 -8.66 3.37
CA MET A 77 -2.73 -9.29 2.84
C MET A 77 -2.70 -10.80 3.11
N ILE A 78 -3.12 -11.23 4.31
CA ILE A 78 -3.21 -12.66 4.66
C ILE A 78 -4.28 -13.39 3.82
N GLU A 79 -5.42 -12.74 3.56
CA GLU A 79 -6.44 -13.30 2.67
C GLU A 79 -5.91 -13.49 1.24
N GLU A 80 -5.05 -12.57 0.79
CA GLU A 80 -4.41 -12.67 -0.52
C GLU A 80 -3.49 -13.90 -0.65
N ASP A 81 -2.63 -14.11 0.34
CA ASP A 81 -1.76 -15.27 0.39
C ASP A 81 -2.56 -16.59 0.54
N TYR A 82 -3.67 -16.55 1.28
CA TYR A 82 -4.53 -17.72 1.48
C TYR A 82 -5.17 -18.20 0.18
N TRP A 83 -5.69 -17.31 -0.67
CA TRP A 83 -6.29 -17.74 -1.94
C TRP A 83 -5.24 -18.25 -2.92
N MET A 84 -4.02 -17.68 -2.89
CA MET A 84 -2.88 -18.12 -3.70
C MET A 84 -2.39 -19.52 -3.31
N ILE A 85 -2.33 -19.83 -2.01
CA ILE A 85 -1.95 -21.17 -1.52
C ILE A 85 -3.06 -22.19 -1.80
N LYS A 86 -4.32 -21.81 -1.65
CA LYS A 86 -5.47 -22.71 -1.78
C LYS A 86 -5.83 -23.04 -3.22
N TYR A 87 -5.59 -22.10 -4.14
CA TYR A 87 -5.87 -22.25 -5.56
C TYR A 87 -4.65 -21.86 -6.39
N PRO A 88 -3.56 -22.65 -6.35
CA PRO A 88 -2.45 -22.45 -7.25
C PRO A 88 -2.99 -22.61 -8.69
N GLN A 89 -2.84 -21.56 -9.50
CA GLN A 89 -3.32 -21.55 -10.88
C GLN A 89 -2.78 -22.80 -11.60
N GLN A 90 -3.69 -23.58 -12.20
CA GLN A 90 -3.40 -24.83 -12.94
C GLN A 90 -2.83 -24.56 -14.32
#